data_AF-A0ABD3QX60-F1
#
_entry.id   AF-A0ABD3QX60-F1
#
_cell.length_a   1.000
_cell.length_b   1.000
_cell.length_c   1.000
_cell.angle_alpha   90.00
_cell.angle_beta   90.00
_cell.angle_gamma   90.00
#
_symmetry.space_group_name_H-M   'P 1'
#
loop_
_entity.id
_entity.type
_entity.pdbx_description
1 polymer ?
#
loop_
_entity_poly.entity_id
_entity_poly.type
_entity_poly.pdbx_seq_one_letter_code
_entity_poly.pdbx_strand_id
1 'polypeptide(L)'
;MTKLLQGSNSNGIALIEEWPQSRESASTRATPRTKSKEVHFSEYSTRRVYVSDPSYESRKSYSSSDQIIFRKQAAHDAFRIKHLISSCPAQPGYAIQQLIECGLLTREELLGIEHLVSINAEQAYRKRRDYIKSVLCAQKLLRETNENKVNAEQLASVAIAKSSRMIEKARLRAALAL
;
A
#
# COMPACT_ATOMS: atom_id res chain seq x y z
N MET A 1 -20.24 -18.14 49.75
CA MET A 1 -18.77 -18.01 49.81
C MET A 1 -18.27 -17.53 48.45
N THR A 2 -18.20 -16.21 48.30
CA THR A 2 -17.79 -15.48 47.10
C THR A 2 -16.29 -15.16 47.20
N LYS A 3 -15.50 -15.54 46.20
CA LYS A 3 -14.14 -15.01 46.03
C LYS A 3 -14.12 -14.04 44.85
N LEU A 4 -14.04 -12.76 45.19
CA LEU A 4 -13.65 -11.66 44.33
C LEU A 4 -12.23 -11.88 43.80
N LEU A 5 -12.05 -11.90 42.49
CA LEU A 5 -10.74 -11.66 41.88
C LEU A 5 -10.63 -10.17 41.58
N GLN A 6 -9.90 -9.48 42.47
CA GLN A 6 -9.41 -8.14 42.28
C GLN A 6 -8.46 -8.06 41.08
N GLY A 7 -8.49 -6.90 40.43
CA GLY A 7 -7.92 -6.67 39.12
C GLY A 7 -6.41 -6.77 39.02
N SER A 8 -5.97 -6.89 37.78
CA SER A 8 -4.68 -6.39 37.33
C SER A 8 -4.93 -5.60 36.05
N ASN A 9 -5.09 -4.29 36.25
CA ASN A 9 -4.92 -3.29 35.21
C ASN A 9 -3.45 -3.30 34.76
N SER A 10 -3.05 -4.30 33.97
CA SER A 10 -1.79 -4.24 33.23
C SER A 10 -2.06 -3.61 31.88
N ASN A 11 -1.96 -2.28 31.88
CA ASN A 11 -1.76 -1.39 30.76
C ASN A 11 -1.34 -2.09 29.46
N GLY A 12 -2.15 -1.94 28.41
CA GLY A 12 -1.86 -2.34 27.02
C GLY A 12 -0.71 -1.58 26.36
N ILE A 13 0.30 -1.17 27.14
CA ILE A 13 1.53 -0.50 26.72
C ILE A 13 2.61 -1.54 26.36
N ALA A 14 2.49 -2.78 26.86
CA ALA A 14 3.52 -3.81 26.70
C ALA A 14 3.62 -4.44 25.29
N LEU A 15 2.79 -4.03 24.33
CA LEU A 15 2.80 -4.56 22.95
C LEU A 15 3.48 -3.63 21.93
N ILE A 16 3.94 -2.45 22.35
CA ILE A 16 4.84 -1.63 21.53
C ILE A 16 6.24 -2.12 21.87
N GLU A 17 6.66 -3.17 21.17
CA GLU A 17 8.06 -3.59 21.07
C GLU A 17 8.88 -2.31 20.79
N GLU A 18 9.73 -1.95 21.75
CA GLU A 18 10.54 -0.74 21.74
C GLU A 18 11.35 -0.73 20.45
N TRP A 19 11.10 0.25 19.57
CA TRP A 19 11.94 0.47 18.39
C TRP A 19 13.40 0.53 18.87
N PRO A 20 14.35 -0.15 18.20
CA PRO A 20 15.73 -0.17 18.66
C PRO A 20 16.25 1.27 18.71
N GLN A 21 16.34 1.82 19.92
CA GLN A 21 17.06 3.05 20.16
C GLN A 21 18.53 2.69 20.00
N SER A 22 19.15 3.16 18.92
CA SER A 22 20.60 3.10 18.76
C SER A 22 21.22 3.64 20.04
N ARG A 23 21.79 2.75 20.85
CA ARG A 23 22.66 3.12 21.98
C ARG A 23 23.93 3.69 21.38
N GLU A 24 23.88 4.97 21.01
CA GLU A 24 25.08 5.74 20.76
C GLU A 24 25.74 6.01 22.11
N SER A 25 26.82 5.28 22.34
CA SER A 25 27.71 5.38 23.48
C SER A 25 28.13 6.84 23.72
N ALA A 26 27.88 7.31 24.93
CA ALA A 26 28.31 8.63 25.39
C ALA A 26 29.84 8.75 25.51
N SER A 27 30.34 9.94 25.13
CA SER A 27 31.58 10.65 25.51
C SER A 27 32.33 11.11 24.25
N THR A 28 32.68 12.36 23.99
CA THR A 28 32.92 13.55 24.84
C THR A 28 32.85 14.80 23.94
N ARG A 29 32.44 15.95 24.50
CA ARG A 29 32.30 17.31 23.91
C ARG A 29 33.18 17.65 22.68
N ALA A 30 32.56 18.20 21.61
CA ALA A 30 32.93 19.49 20.98
C ALA A 30 32.02 19.88 19.78
N THR A 31 31.66 21.18 19.75
CA THR A 31 31.10 22.07 18.69
C THR A 31 29.71 21.83 18.06
N PRO A 32 28.94 22.92 17.78
CA PRO A 32 27.61 22.82 17.15
C PRO A 32 27.79 22.62 15.65
N ARG A 33 28.00 21.38 15.23
CA ARG A 33 27.88 21.00 13.83
C ARG A 33 26.42 21.16 13.40
N THR A 34 26.19 21.89 12.31
CA THR A 34 24.95 21.85 11.55
C THR A 34 24.58 20.38 11.34
N LYS A 35 23.43 19.97 11.89
CA LYS A 35 22.98 18.59 11.84
C LYS A 35 22.62 18.23 10.40
N SER A 36 23.61 17.86 9.59
CA SER A 36 23.36 17.18 8.32
C SER A 36 22.66 15.87 8.65
N LYS A 37 21.38 15.77 8.32
CA LYS A 37 20.62 14.53 8.45
C LYS A 37 21.22 13.52 7.48
N GLU A 38 22.06 12.63 7.99
CA GLU A 38 22.62 11.54 7.21
C GLU A 38 21.52 10.48 7.00
N VAL A 39 21.18 10.20 5.74
CA VAL A 39 20.15 9.24 5.37
C VAL A 39 20.85 7.93 4.99
N HIS A 40 20.77 6.93 5.86
CA HIS A 40 21.22 5.58 5.56
C HIS A 40 20.08 4.76 4.94
N PHE A 41 20.41 4.04 3.86
CA PHE A 41 19.49 3.09 3.24
C PHE A 41 19.89 1.67 3.63
N SER A 42 18.95 0.90 4.18
CA SER A 42 19.17 -0.53 4.44
C SER A 42 19.25 -1.29 3.12
N GLU A 43 20.30 -2.09 2.93
CA GLU A 43 20.47 -2.96 1.75
C GLU A 43 19.50 -4.14 1.73
N TYR A 44 19.03 -4.58 2.90
CA TYR A 44 18.15 -5.73 3.06
C TYR A 44 16.87 -5.33 3.79
N SER A 45 15.73 -5.84 3.31
CA SER A 45 14.44 -5.74 4.00
C SER A 45 14.18 -7.07 4.70
N THR A 46 14.19 -7.08 6.03
CA THR A 46 13.76 -8.23 6.81
C THR A 46 12.24 -8.30 6.81
N ARG A 47 11.68 -9.26 6.06
CA ARG A 47 10.24 -9.57 6.09
C ARG A 47 9.94 -10.39 7.34
N ARG A 48 9.39 -9.76 8.38
CA ARG A 48 8.82 -10.46 9.54
C ARG A 48 7.43 -10.97 9.13
N VAL A 49 7.27 -12.29 9.02
CA VAL A 49 5.96 -12.91 8.79
C VAL A 49 5.39 -13.26 10.16
N TYR A 50 4.19 -12.79 10.46
CA TYR A 50 3.50 -13.18 11.69
C TYR A 50 3.27 -14.69 11.67
N VAL A 51 3.54 -15.35 12.80
CA VAL A 51 3.20 -16.76 12.98
C VAL A 51 1.68 -16.91 12.85
N SER A 52 1.23 -17.92 12.11
CA SER A 52 -0.21 -18.18 11.96
C SER A 52 -0.81 -18.53 13.32
N ASP A 53 -1.68 -17.66 13.83
CA ASP A 53 -2.43 -17.89 15.06
C ASP A 53 -3.79 -18.55 14.71
N PRO A 54 -4.03 -19.82 15.08
CA PRO A 54 -5.30 -20.51 14.82
C PRO A 54 -6.50 -19.80 15.46
N SER A 55 -6.29 -19.11 16.58
CA SER A 55 -7.33 -18.37 17.30
C SER A 55 -7.73 -17.08 16.57
N TYR A 56 -6.81 -16.49 15.80
CA TYR A 56 -7.07 -15.36 14.93
C TYR A 56 -7.72 -15.81 13.62
N GLU A 57 -7.24 -16.90 13.01
CA GLU A 57 -7.83 -17.42 11.76
C GLU A 57 -9.30 -17.87 11.95
N SER A 58 -9.64 -18.45 13.10
CA SER A 58 -11.03 -18.80 13.44
C SER A 58 -11.92 -17.59 13.76
N ARG A 59 -11.32 -16.46 14.19
CA ARG A 59 -12.02 -15.20 14.49
C ARG A 59 -11.95 -14.19 13.35
N LYS A 60 -11.35 -14.57 12.23
CA LYS A 60 -11.20 -13.72 11.05
C LYS A 60 -12.58 -13.39 10.52
N SER A 61 -12.94 -12.11 10.57
CA SER A 61 -14.31 -11.67 10.31
C SER A 61 -14.76 -11.83 8.87
N TYR A 62 -13.82 -12.05 7.93
CA TYR A 62 -14.11 -12.13 6.51
C TYR A 62 -13.31 -13.25 5.83
N SER A 63 -14.02 -14.15 5.15
CA SER A 63 -13.45 -15.19 4.32
C SER A 63 -12.87 -14.62 3.01
N SER A 64 -12.10 -15.42 2.28
CA SER A 64 -11.60 -15.03 0.95
C SER A 64 -12.73 -14.81 -0.05
N SER A 65 -13.83 -15.57 0.06
CA SER A 65 -15.05 -15.35 -0.72
C SER A 65 -15.71 -14.01 -0.41
N ASP A 66 -15.79 -13.63 0.87
CA ASP A 66 -16.39 -12.34 1.27
C ASP A 66 -15.60 -11.18 0.69
N GLN A 67 -14.27 -11.27 0.72
CA GLN A 67 -13.40 -10.27 0.12
C GLN A 67 -13.65 -10.09 -1.39
N ILE A 68 -13.94 -11.18 -2.12
CA ILE A 68 -14.27 -11.10 -3.55
C ILE A 68 -15.61 -10.39 -3.75
N ILE A 69 -16.60 -10.69 -2.91
CA ILE A 69 -17.91 -10.05 -2.95
C ILE A 69 -17.77 -8.56 -2.66
N PHE A 70 -17.07 -8.17 -1.59
CA PHE A 70 -16.85 -6.77 -1.24
C PHE A 70 -16.11 -6.00 -2.33
N ARG A 71 -15.12 -6.61 -2.98
CA ARG A 71 -14.42 -5.99 -4.11
C ARG A 71 -15.35 -5.74 -5.30
N LYS A 72 -16.24 -6.68 -5.60
CA LYS A 72 -17.24 -6.51 -6.68
C LYS A 72 -18.24 -5.41 -6.32
N GLN A 73 -18.74 -5.41 -5.08
CA GLN A 73 -19.65 -4.38 -4.57
C GLN A 73 -19.02 -2.99 -4.66
N ALA A 74 -17.81 -2.82 -4.11
CA ALA A 74 -17.06 -1.57 -4.15
C ALA A 74 -16.82 -1.06 -5.58
N ALA A 75 -16.52 -1.96 -6.53
CA ALA A 75 -16.34 -1.59 -7.93
C ALA A 75 -17.65 -1.12 -8.58
N HIS A 76 -18.77 -1.81 -8.28
CA HIS A 76 -20.09 -1.43 -8.75
C HIS A 76 -20.51 -0.07 -8.18
N ASP A 77 -20.32 0.15 -6.88
CA ASP A 77 -20.68 1.40 -6.22
C ASP A 77 -19.84 2.57 -6.74
N ALA A 78 -18.53 2.36 -6.92
CA ALA A 78 -17.67 3.35 -7.53
C ALA A 78 -18.11 3.72 -8.96
N PHE A 79 -18.55 2.74 -9.76
CA PHE A 79 -19.08 2.99 -11.10
C PHE A 79 -20.37 3.80 -11.06
N ARG A 80 -21.32 3.43 -10.18
CA ARG A 80 -22.58 4.15 -9.97
C ARG A 80 -22.31 5.61 -9.56
N ILE A 81 -21.44 5.83 -8.58
CA ILE A 81 -21.08 7.17 -8.09
C ILE A 81 -20.41 7.98 -9.19
N LYS A 82 -19.49 7.38 -9.94
CA LYS A 82 -18.87 8.05 -11.08
C LYS A 82 -19.89 8.47 -12.13
N HIS A 83 -20.90 7.63 -12.40
CA HIS A 83 -21.97 7.97 -13.31
C HIS A 83 -22.81 9.14 -12.77
N LEU A 84 -23.18 9.13 -11.49
CA LEU A 84 -23.88 10.24 -10.83
C LEU A 84 -23.09 11.55 -10.94
N ILE A 85 -21.79 11.51 -10.68
CA ILE A 85 -20.90 12.68 -10.81
C ILE A 85 -20.87 13.17 -12.27
N SER A 86 -20.76 12.27 -13.25
CA SER A 86 -20.70 12.64 -14.67
C SER A 86 -22.02 13.20 -15.22
N SER A 87 -23.15 12.77 -14.65
CA SER A 87 -24.48 13.21 -15.05
C SER A 87 -24.95 14.44 -14.27
N CYS A 88 -24.18 14.88 -13.26
CA CYS A 88 -24.49 16.05 -12.46
C CYS A 88 -24.15 17.32 -13.25
N PRO A 89 -25.09 18.28 -13.41
CA PRO A 89 -24.85 19.53 -14.14
C PRO A 89 -23.98 20.53 -13.37
N ALA A 90 -23.29 20.11 -12.32
CA ALA A 90 -22.46 20.95 -11.46
C ALA A 90 -21.10 21.27 -12.08
N GLN A 91 -20.45 22.34 -11.58
CA GLN A 91 -19.05 22.58 -11.90
C GLN A 91 -18.15 21.43 -11.39
N PRO A 92 -17.10 21.06 -12.15
CA PRO A 92 -16.14 20.04 -11.74
C PRO A 92 -15.48 20.46 -10.41
N GLY A 93 -15.68 19.65 -9.37
CA GLY A 93 -15.24 19.94 -7.99
C GLY A 93 -16.38 20.06 -6.98
N TYR A 94 -17.57 20.50 -7.41
CA TYR A 94 -18.75 20.66 -6.54
C TYR A 94 -19.79 19.56 -6.69
N ALA A 95 -19.69 18.72 -7.73
CA ALA A 95 -20.65 17.66 -8.02
C ALA A 95 -20.89 16.71 -6.84
N ILE A 96 -19.84 16.30 -6.12
CA ILE A 96 -19.98 15.40 -4.96
C ILE A 96 -20.74 16.09 -3.83
N GLN A 97 -20.41 17.36 -3.55
CA GLN A 97 -21.08 18.11 -2.49
C GLN A 97 -22.56 18.31 -2.79
N GLN A 98 -22.92 18.68 -4.03
CA GLN A 98 -24.32 18.81 -4.44
C GLN A 98 -25.07 17.48 -4.39
N LEU A 99 -24.46 16.37 -4.80
CA LEU A 99 -25.09 15.04 -4.70
C LEU A 99 -25.38 14.65 -3.25
N ILE A 100 -24.52 15.06 -2.30
CA ILE A 100 -24.74 14.87 -0.87
C ILE A 100 -25.86 15.77 -0.35
N GLU A 101 -25.86 17.05 -0.71
CA GLU A 101 -26.91 18.01 -0.32
C GLU A 101 -28.30 17.59 -0.84
N CYS A 102 -28.36 16.98 -2.03
CA CYS A 102 -29.59 16.41 -2.59
C CYS A 102 -29.96 15.04 -2.01
N GLY A 103 -29.15 14.46 -1.12
CA GLY A 103 -29.39 13.13 -0.54
C GLY A 103 -29.28 11.97 -1.53
N LEU A 104 -28.68 12.18 -2.70
CA LEU A 104 -28.45 11.15 -3.72
C LEU A 104 -27.19 10.32 -3.47
N LEU A 105 -26.30 10.84 -2.61
CA LEU A 105 -25.06 10.22 -2.20
C LEU A 105 -24.85 10.49 -0.70
N THR A 106 -24.44 9.47 0.04
CA THR A 106 -24.05 9.62 1.45
C THR A 106 -22.53 9.67 1.58
N ARG A 107 -22.03 10.22 2.69
CA ARG A 107 -20.58 10.32 2.91
C ARG A 107 -19.98 8.93 3.17
N GLU A 108 -20.76 8.06 3.81
CA GLU A 108 -20.40 6.69 4.15
C GLU A 108 -20.15 5.84 2.89
N GLU A 109 -20.93 6.07 1.83
CA GLU A 109 -20.76 5.37 0.55
C GLU A 109 -19.45 5.72 -0.16
N LEU A 110 -18.84 6.87 0.14
CA LEU A 110 -17.56 7.26 -0.45
C LEU A 110 -16.36 6.65 0.28
N LEU A 111 -16.51 6.35 1.57
CA LEU A 111 -15.40 5.92 2.42
C LEU A 111 -14.79 4.59 1.93
N GLY A 112 -13.50 4.61 1.65
CA GLY A 112 -12.73 3.43 1.22
C GLY A 112 -12.80 3.14 -0.28
N ILE A 113 -13.62 3.85 -1.06
CA ILE A 113 -13.70 3.72 -2.53
C ILE A 113 -13.36 5.02 -3.28
N GLU A 114 -12.86 6.04 -2.59
CA GLU A 114 -12.52 7.37 -3.14
C GLU A 114 -11.53 7.25 -4.30
N HIS A 115 -10.55 6.36 -4.15
CA HIS A 115 -9.57 6.07 -5.19
C HIS A 115 -10.21 5.43 -6.43
N LEU A 116 -11.25 4.59 -6.27
CA LEU A 116 -11.96 3.97 -7.39
C LEU A 116 -12.80 4.99 -8.17
N VAL A 117 -13.40 5.94 -7.46
CA VAL A 117 -14.19 7.03 -8.05
C VAL A 117 -13.29 8.03 -8.79
N SER A 118 -12.12 8.34 -8.21
CA SER A 118 -11.17 9.32 -8.76
C SER A 118 -10.40 8.79 -9.96
N ILE A 119 -10.20 7.47 -10.06
CA ILE A 119 -9.45 6.88 -11.16
C ILE A 119 -10.31 6.87 -12.43
N ASN A 120 -9.74 7.39 -13.51
CA ASN A 120 -10.35 7.18 -14.81
C ASN A 120 -10.17 5.72 -15.23
N ALA A 121 -11.21 4.89 -15.03
CA ALA A 121 -11.18 3.45 -15.23
C ALA A 121 -10.58 3.04 -16.59
N GLU A 122 -10.90 3.76 -17.67
CA GLU A 122 -10.27 3.54 -18.98
C GLU A 122 -8.76 3.75 -18.96
N GLN A 123 -8.29 4.83 -18.34
CA GLN A 123 -6.87 5.15 -18.27
C GLN A 123 -6.12 4.13 -17.41
N ALA A 124 -6.71 3.68 -16.30
CA ALA A 124 -6.13 2.63 -15.47
C ALA A 124 -6.08 1.28 -16.22
N TYR A 125 -7.15 0.93 -16.94
CA TYR A 125 -7.19 -0.26 -17.76
C TYR A 125 -6.15 -0.22 -18.90
N ARG A 126 -6.03 0.90 -19.61
CA ARG A 126 -5.00 1.14 -20.64
C ARG A 126 -3.60 1.00 -20.06
N LYS A 127 -3.29 1.70 -18.97
CA LYS A 127 -1.99 1.61 -18.27
C LYS A 127 -1.66 0.17 -17.88
N ARG A 128 -2.65 -0.58 -17.37
CA ARG A 128 -2.45 -1.98 -16.98
C ARG A 128 -2.21 -2.88 -18.18
N ARG A 129 -2.97 -2.70 -19.26
CA ARG A 129 -2.80 -3.44 -20.52
C ARG A 129 -1.45 -3.16 -21.16
N ASP A 130 -1.01 -1.90 -21.18
CA ASP A 130 0.29 -1.50 -21.73
C ASP A 130 1.44 -2.07 -20.90
N TYR A 131 1.30 -2.06 -19.56
CA TYR A 131 2.26 -2.72 -18.68
C TYR A 131 2.34 -4.23 -18.94
N ILE A 132 1.20 -4.93 -19.02
CA ILE A 132 1.16 -6.37 -19.31
C ILE A 132 1.81 -6.66 -20.67
N LYS A 133 1.48 -5.89 -21.71
CA LYS A 133 2.12 -6.02 -23.03
C LYS A 133 3.62 -5.85 -22.97
N SER A 134 4.12 -4.84 -22.25
CA SER A 134 5.56 -4.60 -22.06
C SER A 134 6.24 -5.77 -21.36
N VAL A 135 5.62 -6.32 -20.31
CA VAL A 135 6.14 -7.47 -19.57
C VAL A 135 6.18 -8.72 -20.45
N LEU A 136 5.10 -9.02 -21.18
CA LEU A 136 5.04 -10.17 -22.08
C LEU A 136 6.05 -10.05 -23.22
N CYS A 137 6.23 -8.86 -23.79
CA CYS A 137 7.24 -8.61 -24.82
C CYS A 137 8.66 -8.83 -24.26
N ALA A 138 8.95 -8.32 -23.07
CA ALA A 138 10.23 -8.54 -22.41
C ALA A 138 10.48 -10.02 -22.09
N GLN A 139 9.45 -10.75 -21.62
CA GLN A 139 9.54 -12.19 -21.37
C GLN A 139 9.75 -12.98 -22.67
N LYS A 140 9.12 -12.58 -23.77
CA LYS A 140 9.30 -13.20 -25.08
C LYS A 140 10.72 -13.00 -25.59
N LEU A 141 11.23 -11.76 -25.55
CA LEU A 141 12.61 -11.45 -25.91
C LEU A 141 13.61 -12.25 -25.08
N LEU A 142 13.41 -12.34 -23.76
CA LEU A 142 14.26 -13.15 -22.88
C LEU A 142 14.22 -14.65 -23.21
N ARG A 143 13.08 -15.17 -23.68
CA ARG A 143 12.96 -16.57 -24.13
C ARG A 143 13.65 -16.80 -25.47
N GLU A 144 13.55 -15.85 -26.39
CA GLU A 144 14.16 -15.90 -27.71
C GLU A 144 15.70 -15.77 -27.63
N THR A 145 16.23 -14.96 -26.72
CA THR A 145 17.68 -14.83 -26.51
C THR A 145 18.31 -15.98 -25.73
N ASN A 146 17.53 -16.74 -24.94
CA ASN A 146 18.05 -17.76 -24.02
C ASN A 146 17.73 -19.21 -24.42
N GLU A 147 17.36 -19.49 -25.69
CA GLU A 147 17.10 -20.83 -26.26
C GLU A 147 16.57 -21.86 -25.24
N ASN A 148 15.38 -21.61 -24.70
CA ASN A 148 14.64 -22.52 -23.79
C ASN A 148 15.30 -22.86 -22.44
N LYS A 149 16.34 -22.18 -21.98
CA LYS A 149 16.81 -22.26 -20.58
C LYS A 149 16.54 -20.97 -19.81
N VAL A 150 15.27 -20.56 -19.71
CA VAL A 150 14.90 -19.46 -18.81
C VAL A 150 14.86 -19.99 -17.38
N ASN A 151 15.99 -19.88 -16.67
CA ASN A 151 16.07 -20.18 -15.24
C ASN A 151 15.33 -19.09 -14.45
N ALA A 152 14.49 -19.47 -13.48
CA ALA A 152 13.67 -18.55 -12.69
C ALA A 152 14.51 -17.46 -11.98
N GLU A 153 15.76 -17.79 -11.65
CA GLU A 153 16.74 -16.87 -11.08
C GLU A 153 17.12 -15.70 -12.00
N GLN A 154 17.13 -15.90 -13.32
CA GLN A 154 17.41 -14.83 -14.28
C GLN A 154 16.22 -13.87 -14.43
N LEU A 155 14.99 -14.39 -14.33
CA LEU A 155 13.80 -13.52 -14.28
C LEU A 155 13.76 -12.72 -12.98
N ALA A 156 14.14 -13.33 -11.87
CA ALA A 156 14.28 -12.65 -10.59
C ALA A 156 15.36 -11.55 -10.66
N SER A 157 16.52 -11.81 -11.26
CA SER A 157 17.60 -10.82 -11.37
C SER A 157 17.20 -9.61 -12.24
N VAL A 158 16.46 -9.81 -13.34
CA VAL A 158 15.93 -8.71 -14.16
C VAL A 158 14.88 -7.90 -13.39
N ALA A 159 14.00 -8.56 -12.64
CA ALA A 159 13.03 -7.88 -11.77
C ALA A 159 13.73 -7.05 -10.68
N ILE A 160 14.78 -7.61 -10.06
CA ILE A 160 15.61 -6.93 -9.06
C ILE A 160 16.32 -5.72 -9.70
N ALA A 161 16.95 -5.87 -10.86
CA ALA A 161 17.64 -4.77 -11.56
C ALA A 161 16.70 -3.64 -11.99
N LYS A 162 15.45 -3.97 -12.34
CA LYS A 162 14.43 -2.94 -12.66
C LYS A 162 13.93 -2.25 -11.39
N SER A 163 13.79 -2.99 -10.30
CA SER A 163 13.43 -2.46 -8.98
C SER A 163 14.51 -1.53 -8.41
N SER A 164 15.80 -1.85 -8.60
CA SER A 164 16.90 -1.02 -8.11
C SER A 164 16.95 0.34 -8.80
N ARG A 165 16.74 0.40 -10.13
CA ARG A 165 16.63 1.67 -10.87
C ARG A 165 15.45 2.53 -10.41
N MET A 166 14.32 1.88 -10.09
CA MET A 166 13.15 2.57 -9.52
C MET A 166 13.46 3.14 -8.13
N ILE A 167 14.18 2.38 -7.30
CA ILE A 167 14.63 2.80 -5.97
C ILE A 167 15.61 3.97 -6.10
N GLU A 168 16.61 3.91 -6.98
CA GLU A 168 17.54 5.03 -7.22
C GLU A 168 16.80 6.29 -7.65
N LYS A 169 15.84 6.17 -8.57
CA LYS A 169 15.02 7.32 -8.99
C LYS A 169 14.19 7.88 -7.85
N ALA A 170 13.68 7.03 -6.96
CA ALA A 170 12.97 7.47 -5.76
C ALA A 170 13.92 8.16 -4.76
N ARG A 171 15.14 7.63 -4.57
CA ARG A 171 16.19 8.26 -3.75
C ARG A 171 16.57 9.64 -4.28
N LEU A 172 16.75 9.76 -5.59
CA LEU A 172 17.12 11.01 -6.25
C LEU A 172 16.00 12.06 -6.10
N ARG A 173 14.73 11.65 -6.24
CA ARG A 173 13.59 12.53 -5.95
C ARG A 173 13.50 12.96 -4.48
N ALA A 174 13.76 12.05 -3.55
CA ALA A 174 13.75 12.38 -2.13
C ALA A 174 14.90 13.34 -1.77
N ALA A 175 16.08 13.16 -2.36
CA ALA A 175 17.24 14.04 -2.17
C ALA A 175 17.01 15.45 -2.74
N LEU A 176 16.29 15.57 -3.87
CA LEU A 176 15.93 16.86 -4.48
C LEU A 176 14.76 17.58 -3.76
N ALA A 177 14.06 16.91 -2.85
CA ALA A 177 12.94 17.48 -2.09
C ALA A 177 13.36 18.08 -0.73
N LEU A 178 14.65 18.00 -0.38
CA LEU A 178 15.29 18.66 0.76
C LEU A 178 15.83 20.04 0.35
#